data_AF-A0A1D2MMT7-F1
#
_entry.id   AF-A0A1D2MMT7-F1
#
_cell.length_a   1.000
_cell.length_b   1.000
_cell.length_c   1.000
_cell.angle_alpha   90.00
_cell.angle_beta   90.00
_cell.angle_gamma   90.00
#
_symmetry.space_group_name_H-M   'P 1'
#
loop_
_entity.id
_entity.type
_entity.pdbx_description
1 polymer ?
#
loop_
_entity_poly.entity_id
_entity_poly.type
_entity_poly.pdbx_seq_one_letter_code
_entity_poly.pdbx_strand_id
1 'polypeptide(L)'
;MKYLLLPIAIHVALCVSSIQSLDMDSAKESPCFKIEKTVPLDMEYWANIKTSYYPLMSRLELYGVAVDLLQKDPAEISESELYYDSCIVWKHTNESYYSEGFGGQTREYVAVPKDDKFEVYTMHSVDGKGYSGTAYTTYTDNQTFLFSAACGDDGQMTWSVGTTTPTLPHGTVEKIHEHALSLGFKKEFFTELRYDGCD
;
A
#
# COMPACT_ATOMS: atom_id res chain seq x y z
N MET A 1 -37.88 58.65 -16.20
CA MET A 1 -37.48 57.23 -16.09
C MET A 1 -35.96 57.14 -16.09
N LYS A 2 -35.34 56.93 -14.92
CA LYS A 2 -33.91 56.62 -14.80
C LYS A 2 -33.80 55.12 -14.54
N TYR A 3 -33.23 54.37 -15.47
CA TYR A 3 -32.93 52.96 -15.28
C TYR A 3 -31.66 52.84 -14.42
N LEU A 4 -31.81 52.34 -13.20
CA LEU A 4 -30.68 51.85 -12.41
C LEU A 4 -30.32 50.45 -12.93
N LEU A 5 -29.20 50.32 -13.63
CA LEU A 5 -28.53 49.05 -13.86
C LEU A 5 -27.54 48.86 -12.72
N LEU A 6 -27.85 47.95 -11.78
CA LEU A 6 -26.91 47.46 -10.79
C LEU A 6 -26.21 46.22 -11.36
N PRO A 7 -24.87 46.18 -11.45
CA PRO A 7 -24.14 45.01 -11.92
C PRO A 7 -24.20 43.91 -10.85
N ILE A 8 -24.67 42.72 -11.25
CA ILE A 8 -24.59 41.50 -10.46
C ILE A 8 -23.11 41.09 -10.43
N ALA A 9 -22.43 41.34 -9.31
CA ALA A 9 -21.07 40.88 -9.08
C ALA A 9 -21.09 39.38 -8.78
N ILE A 10 -20.95 38.55 -9.81
CA ILE A 10 -20.73 37.11 -9.66
C ILE A 10 -19.36 36.91 -9.02
N HIS A 11 -19.34 36.62 -7.71
CA HIS A 11 -18.13 36.19 -7.02
C HIS A 11 -17.89 34.72 -7.38
N VAL A 12 -17.08 34.49 -8.41
CA VAL A 12 -16.52 33.16 -8.69
C VAL A 12 -15.51 32.89 -7.57
N ALA A 13 -15.96 32.22 -6.51
CA ALA A 13 -15.05 31.58 -5.58
C ALA A 13 -14.32 30.49 -6.36
N LEU A 14 -13.09 30.79 -6.79
CA LEU A 14 -12.12 29.79 -7.22
C LEU A 14 -11.88 28.88 -6.02
N CYS A 15 -12.69 27.83 -5.89
CA CYS A 15 -12.32 26.63 -5.15
C CYS A 15 -11.14 26.02 -5.91
N VAL A 16 -9.94 26.56 -5.68
CA VAL A 16 -8.70 25.83 -5.95
C VAL A 16 -8.79 24.63 -5.01
N SER A 17 -9.30 23.51 -5.51
CA SER A 17 -9.07 22.23 -4.88
C SER A 17 -7.56 22.09 -4.84
N SER A 18 -6.96 22.39 -3.69
CA SER A 18 -5.57 22.11 -3.43
C SER A 18 -5.41 20.61 -3.60
N ILE A 19 -4.92 20.21 -4.78
CA ILE A 19 -4.50 18.85 -5.05
C ILE A 19 -3.39 18.60 -4.04
N GLN A 20 -3.69 17.86 -2.99
CA GLN A 20 -2.71 17.51 -1.98
C GLN A 20 -1.76 16.51 -2.64
N SER A 21 -0.53 16.96 -2.88
CA SER A 21 0.57 16.10 -3.29
C SER A 21 0.92 15.15 -2.15
N LEU A 22 1.61 14.04 -2.43
CA LEU A 22 2.04 13.14 -1.38
C LEU A 22 3.07 13.80 -0.47
N ASP A 23 2.72 13.92 0.81
CA ASP A 23 3.65 14.29 1.87
C ASP A 23 4.15 13.01 2.57
N MET A 24 5.31 12.52 2.12
CA MET A 24 5.95 11.32 2.67
C MET A 24 6.25 11.46 4.16
N ASP A 25 6.64 12.65 4.64
CA ASP A 25 6.99 12.86 6.04
C ASP A 25 5.75 12.79 6.93
N SER A 26 4.60 13.29 6.46
CA SER A 26 3.33 13.14 7.18
C SER A 26 2.82 11.70 7.24
N ALA A 27 3.26 10.84 6.32
CA ALA A 27 2.89 9.43 6.27
C ALA A 27 3.75 8.56 7.18
N LYS A 28 4.96 9.03 7.57
CA LYS A 28 5.85 8.33 8.49
C LYS A 28 5.22 8.20 9.87
N GLU A 29 5.11 6.96 10.30
CA GLU A 29 4.46 6.63 11.56
C GLU A 29 5.47 6.33 12.66
N SER A 30 6.36 5.36 12.40
CA SER A 30 7.30 4.81 13.39
C SER A 30 8.60 4.38 12.70
N PRO A 31 9.77 4.62 13.32
CA PRO A 31 11.01 3.96 12.92
C PRO A 31 10.89 2.44 12.98
N CYS A 32 11.79 1.73 12.31
CA CYS A 32 11.86 0.29 12.43
C CYS A 32 11.99 -0.16 13.88
N PHE A 33 11.15 -1.13 14.25
CA PHE A 33 11.17 -1.78 15.55
C PHE A 33 11.31 -3.29 15.38
N LYS A 34 11.63 -3.97 16.48
CA LYS A 34 11.85 -5.41 16.46
C LYS A 34 10.52 -6.16 16.41
N ILE A 35 10.36 -6.99 15.39
CA ILE A 35 9.26 -7.98 15.30
C ILE A 35 9.67 -9.22 16.10
N GLU A 36 8.95 -9.48 17.19
CA GLU A 36 9.26 -10.59 18.12
C GLU A 36 8.72 -11.94 17.64
N LYS A 37 7.67 -11.94 16.82
CA LYS A 37 6.96 -13.15 16.39
C LYS A 37 6.59 -13.08 14.93
N THR A 38 6.92 -14.14 14.21
CA THR A 38 6.45 -14.42 12.86
C THR A 38 5.55 -15.65 12.87
N VAL A 39 4.81 -15.85 11.78
CA VAL A 39 3.97 -17.04 11.58
C VAL A 39 4.37 -17.74 10.28
N PRO A 40 4.34 -19.09 10.24
CA PRO A 40 4.58 -19.83 9.01
C PRO A 40 3.59 -19.46 7.91
N LEU A 41 4.13 -19.28 6.70
CA LEU A 41 3.36 -19.02 5.48
C LEU A 41 3.32 -20.29 4.61
N ASP A 42 2.13 -20.71 4.20
CA ASP A 42 1.95 -21.82 3.24
C ASP A 42 2.36 -21.38 1.83
N MET A 43 3.65 -21.46 1.53
CA MET A 43 4.18 -21.04 0.23
C MET A 43 3.70 -21.89 -0.93
N GLU A 44 3.30 -23.15 -0.70
CA GLU A 44 2.73 -23.97 -1.77
C GLU A 44 1.37 -23.41 -2.18
N TYR A 45 0.54 -23.03 -1.21
CA TYR A 45 -0.70 -22.33 -1.48
C TYR A 45 -0.47 -20.97 -2.15
N TRP A 46 0.39 -20.13 -1.56
CA TRP A 46 0.61 -18.75 -2.04
C TRP A 46 1.30 -18.67 -3.40
N ALA A 47 2.19 -19.59 -3.74
CA ALA A 47 2.81 -19.64 -5.07
C ALA A 47 1.80 -19.97 -6.20
N ASN A 48 0.68 -20.60 -5.86
CA ASN A 48 -0.39 -20.93 -6.81
C ASN A 48 -1.40 -19.79 -7.00
N ILE A 49 -1.34 -18.73 -6.20
CA ILE A 49 -2.17 -17.54 -6.35
C ILE A 49 -1.59 -16.67 -7.46
N LYS A 50 -2.32 -16.54 -8.57
CA LYS A 50 -1.89 -15.74 -9.72
C LYS A 50 -1.86 -14.24 -9.43
N THR A 51 -2.77 -13.79 -8.57
CA THR A 51 -2.96 -12.37 -8.27
C THR A 51 -3.38 -12.22 -6.81
N SER A 52 -2.61 -11.43 -6.07
CA SER A 52 -2.88 -11.05 -4.70
C SER A 52 -3.23 -9.56 -4.67
N TYR A 53 -4.31 -9.20 -3.98
CA TYR A 53 -4.76 -7.82 -3.80
C TYR A 53 -4.25 -7.28 -2.47
N TYR A 54 -4.05 -5.97 -2.38
CA TYR A 54 -3.53 -5.28 -1.20
C TYR A 54 -4.52 -4.23 -0.68
N PRO A 55 -5.70 -4.64 -0.19
CA PRO A 55 -6.76 -3.72 0.22
C PRO A 55 -6.44 -2.94 1.50
N LEU A 56 -5.51 -3.40 2.34
CA LEU A 56 -5.19 -2.79 3.63
C LEU A 56 -3.69 -2.58 3.76
N MET A 57 -3.28 -1.38 4.14
CA MET A 57 -1.87 -1.04 4.39
C MET A 57 -1.71 0.23 5.23
N SER A 58 -0.50 0.51 5.71
CA SER A 58 -0.16 1.82 6.25
C SER A 58 -0.08 2.87 5.15
N ARG A 59 -0.34 4.14 5.49
CA ARG A 59 -0.26 5.26 4.54
C ARG A 59 1.13 5.36 3.90
N LEU A 60 2.19 5.16 4.69
CA LEU A 60 3.56 5.19 4.16
C LEU A 60 3.80 4.07 3.15
N GLU A 61 3.27 2.86 3.38
CA GLU A 61 3.36 1.78 2.40
C GLU A 61 2.67 2.20 1.09
N LEU A 62 1.43 2.69 1.17
CA LEU A 62 0.68 3.13 -0.01
C LEU A 62 1.44 4.19 -0.81
N TYR A 63 2.03 5.16 -0.12
CA TYR A 63 2.77 6.24 -0.76
C TYR A 63 4.07 5.70 -1.37
N GLY A 64 4.78 4.82 -0.66
CA GLY A 64 5.99 4.16 -1.16
C GLY A 64 5.71 3.34 -2.42
N VAL A 65 4.65 2.53 -2.43
CA VAL A 65 4.24 1.75 -3.61
C VAL A 65 3.84 2.65 -4.77
N ALA A 66 3.14 3.76 -4.51
CA ALA A 66 2.76 4.70 -5.56
C ALA A 66 3.97 5.37 -6.22
N VAL A 67 4.90 5.88 -5.41
CA VAL A 67 6.16 6.46 -5.88
C VAL A 67 6.95 5.44 -6.69
N ASP A 68 6.99 4.19 -6.21
CA ASP A 68 7.74 3.13 -6.88
C ASP A 68 7.08 2.64 -8.18
N LEU A 69 5.76 2.50 -8.24
CA LEU A 69 5.05 2.12 -9.47
C LEU A 69 5.06 3.24 -10.51
N LEU A 70 4.82 4.49 -10.09
CA LEU A 70 4.73 5.64 -11.00
C LEU A 70 6.10 6.18 -11.41
N GLN A 71 7.15 5.92 -10.62
CA GLN A 71 8.50 6.46 -10.81
C GLN A 71 8.52 8.00 -10.92
N LYS A 72 7.68 8.66 -10.11
CA LYS A 72 7.54 10.13 -10.05
C LYS A 72 8.03 10.67 -8.71
N ASP A 73 8.34 11.96 -8.66
CA ASP A 73 8.55 12.64 -7.39
C ASP A 73 7.24 12.61 -6.57
N PRO A 74 7.26 12.36 -5.25
CA PRO A 74 6.05 12.39 -4.42
C PRO A 74 5.23 13.68 -4.57
N ALA A 75 5.88 14.82 -4.82
CA ALA A 75 5.22 16.10 -5.04
C ALA A 75 4.37 16.16 -6.32
N GLU A 76 4.58 15.24 -7.26
CA GLU A 76 3.87 15.14 -8.53
C GLU A 76 2.71 14.14 -8.50
N ILE A 77 2.55 13.39 -7.42
CA ILE A 77 1.48 12.40 -7.26
C ILE A 77 0.38 12.99 -6.39
N SER A 78 -0.86 12.94 -6.87
CA SER A 78 -2.01 13.43 -6.09
C SER A 78 -2.53 12.36 -5.13
N GLU A 79 -2.96 12.74 -3.93
CA GLU A 79 -3.63 11.78 -3.03
C GLU A 79 -4.90 11.19 -3.67
N SER A 80 -5.60 11.94 -4.52
CA SER A 80 -6.77 11.42 -5.26
C SER A 80 -6.42 10.25 -6.18
N GLU A 81 -5.27 10.29 -6.86
CA GLU A 81 -4.79 9.20 -7.73
C GLU A 81 -4.59 7.91 -6.93
N LEU A 82 -4.19 8.00 -5.65
CA LEU A 82 -4.07 6.82 -4.77
C LEU A 82 -5.42 6.15 -4.50
N TYR A 83 -6.47 6.93 -4.26
CA TYR A 83 -7.77 6.38 -3.88
C TYR A 83 -8.56 5.82 -5.06
N TYR A 84 -8.37 6.38 -6.26
CA TYR A 84 -9.19 6.04 -7.42
C TYR A 84 -8.45 5.19 -8.46
N ASP A 85 -7.13 5.33 -8.58
CA ASP A 85 -6.38 4.72 -9.69
C ASP A 85 -5.36 3.66 -9.25
N SER A 86 -5.12 3.50 -7.94
CA SER A 86 -4.02 2.66 -7.43
C SER A 86 -4.11 1.21 -7.88
N CYS A 87 -5.26 0.54 -7.71
CA CYS A 87 -5.52 -0.83 -8.16
C CYS A 87 -4.35 -1.80 -7.92
N ILE A 88 -3.68 -1.67 -6.77
CA ILE A 88 -2.41 -2.34 -6.50
C ILE A 88 -2.63 -3.84 -6.38
N VAL A 89 -1.94 -4.63 -7.19
CA VAL A 89 -1.93 -6.09 -7.12
C VAL A 89 -0.52 -6.61 -7.23
N TRP A 90 -0.27 -7.78 -6.64
CA TRP A 90 0.94 -8.53 -6.86
C TRP A 90 0.65 -9.78 -7.68
N LYS A 91 1.42 -9.98 -8.74
CA LYS A 91 1.36 -11.16 -9.61
C LYS A 91 2.63 -11.96 -9.43
N HIS A 92 2.48 -13.27 -9.33
CA HIS A 92 3.61 -14.18 -9.19
C HIS A 92 3.90 -14.88 -10.51
N THR A 93 5.19 -14.97 -10.86
CA THR A 93 5.69 -15.89 -11.88
C THR A 93 6.66 -16.87 -11.22
N ASN A 94 7.12 -17.90 -11.94
CA ASN A 94 8.01 -18.92 -11.36
C ASN A 94 9.35 -18.36 -10.81
N GLU A 95 9.75 -17.15 -11.21
CA GLU A 95 11.07 -16.58 -10.91
C GLU A 95 11.00 -15.20 -10.22
N SER A 96 9.90 -14.47 -10.35
CA SER A 96 9.78 -13.10 -9.83
C SER A 96 8.36 -12.70 -9.45
N TYR A 97 8.28 -11.64 -8.66
CA TYR A 97 7.04 -11.00 -8.23
C TYR A 97 6.88 -9.67 -8.95
N TYR A 98 5.68 -9.40 -9.48
CA TYR A 98 5.35 -8.14 -10.13
C TYR A 98 4.31 -7.40 -9.32
N SER A 99 4.62 -6.18 -8.86
CA SER A 99 3.59 -5.23 -8.44
C SER A 99 3.01 -4.58 -9.70
N GLU A 100 1.70 -4.42 -9.77
CA GLU A 100 0.98 -3.72 -10.83
C GLU A 100 -0.04 -2.76 -10.22
N GLY A 101 -0.22 -1.58 -10.82
CA GLY A 101 -1.22 -0.59 -10.40
C GLY A 101 -1.24 0.62 -11.33
N PHE A 102 -2.06 1.64 -11.02
CA PHE A 102 -2.06 2.93 -11.72
C PHE A 102 -2.18 2.83 -13.24
N GLY A 103 -3.18 2.08 -13.73
CA GLY A 103 -3.40 1.88 -15.16
C GLY A 103 -2.39 0.94 -15.83
N GLY A 104 -1.89 -0.07 -15.11
CA GLY A 104 -1.01 -1.12 -15.64
C GLY A 104 0.48 -0.81 -15.56
N GLN A 105 0.90 0.15 -14.73
CA GLN A 105 2.31 0.32 -14.38
C GLN A 105 2.78 -0.88 -13.58
N THR A 106 3.95 -1.42 -13.93
CA THR A 106 4.47 -2.64 -13.31
C THR A 106 5.89 -2.45 -12.79
N ARG A 107 6.19 -3.13 -11.68
CA ARG A 107 7.52 -3.20 -11.08
C ARG A 107 7.85 -4.62 -10.70
N GLU A 108 9.06 -5.07 -11.00
CA GLU A 108 9.52 -6.44 -10.74
C GLU A 108 10.45 -6.49 -9.52
N TYR A 109 10.22 -7.48 -8.66
CA TYR A 109 10.94 -7.67 -7.40
C TYR A 109 11.39 -9.11 -7.24
N VAL A 110 12.47 -9.26 -6.48
CA VAL A 110 12.94 -10.53 -5.94
C VAL A 110 12.66 -10.54 -4.44
N ALA A 111 12.00 -11.60 -3.97
CA ALA A 111 11.84 -11.87 -2.55
C ALA A 111 12.79 -13.00 -2.16
N VAL A 112 13.69 -12.74 -1.21
CA VAL A 112 14.69 -13.71 -0.73
C VAL A 112 14.31 -14.13 0.69
N PRO A 113 13.87 -15.38 0.89
CA PRO A 113 13.50 -15.87 2.21
C PRO A 113 14.72 -16.02 3.12
N LYS A 114 14.52 -15.79 4.41
CA LYS A 114 15.52 -16.06 5.44
C LYS A 114 15.42 -17.52 5.87
N ASP A 115 16.55 -18.21 5.91
CA ASP A 115 16.63 -19.62 6.31
C ASP A 115 15.65 -20.53 5.52
N ASP A 116 15.48 -20.22 4.22
CA ASP A 116 14.53 -20.86 3.30
C ASP A 116 13.05 -20.79 3.73
N LYS A 117 12.69 -19.81 4.58
CA LYS A 117 11.32 -19.57 5.05
C LYS A 117 10.86 -18.14 4.76
N PHE A 118 9.66 -17.99 4.23
CA PHE A 118 9.03 -16.68 3.96
C PHE A 118 8.35 -16.05 5.19
N GLU A 119 8.63 -16.56 6.39
CA GLU A 119 8.29 -15.87 7.64
C GLU A 119 9.00 -14.52 7.75
N VAL A 120 10.23 -14.47 7.25
CA VAL A 120 11.05 -13.27 7.10
C VAL A 120 11.68 -13.31 5.72
N TYR A 121 11.54 -12.26 4.94
CA TYR A 121 12.15 -12.19 3.61
C TYR A 121 12.62 -10.76 3.31
N THR A 122 13.70 -10.64 2.55
CA THR A 122 14.08 -9.35 1.99
C THR A 122 13.45 -9.19 0.62
N MET A 123 13.00 -7.97 0.31
CA MET A 123 12.45 -7.62 -0.99
C MET A 123 13.27 -6.50 -1.58
N HIS A 124 13.59 -6.60 -2.87
CA HIS A 124 14.29 -5.56 -3.61
C HIS A 124 13.86 -5.60 -5.08
N SER A 125 13.86 -4.43 -5.73
CA SER A 125 13.57 -4.35 -7.15
C SER A 125 14.69 -4.98 -7.99
N VAL A 126 14.34 -5.58 -9.12
CA VAL A 126 15.31 -6.21 -10.04
C VAL A 126 16.27 -5.19 -10.64
N ASP A 127 15.81 -3.95 -10.86
CA ASP A 127 16.63 -2.85 -11.39
C ASP A 127 17.52 -2.18 -10.32
N GLY A 128 17.41 -2.60 -9.06
CA GLY A 128 18.18 -2.10 -7.92
C GLY A 128 17.81 -0.69 -7.46
N LYS A 129 16.72 -0.11 -7.98
CA LYS A 129 16.20 1.20 -7.56
C LYS A 129 14.74 1.03 -7.18
N GLY A 130 14.31 1.41 -5.98
CA GLY A 130 12.89 1.39 -5.64
C GLY A 130 12.65 0.91 -4.21
N TYR A 131 11.46 0.37 -3.98
CA TYR A 131 11.08 -0.18 -2.69
C TYR A 131 11.99 -1.37 -2.33
N SER A 132 12.63 -1.29 -1.17
CA SER A 132 13.44 -2.37 -0.61
C SER A 132 13.37 -2.38 0.90
N GLY A 133 13.47 -3.58 1.47
CA GLY A 133 13.43 -3.77 2.91
C GLY A 133 13.31 -5.22 3.35
N THR A 134 13.14 -5.41 4.65
CA THR A 134 12.86 -6.72 5.26
C THR A 134 11.41 -6.80 5.68
N ALA A 135 10.67 -7.76 5.14
CA ALA A 135 9.30 -8.05 5.50
C ALA A 135 9.21 -9.24 6.48
N TYR A 136 8.18 -9.19 7.33
CA TYR A 136 7.88 -10.15 8.37
C TYR A 136 6.41 -10.55 8.26
N THR A 137 6.15 -11.82 7.97
CA THR A 137 4.79 -12.37 8.00
C THR A 137 4.40 -12.60 9.46
N THR A 138 3.43 -11.82 9.97
CA THR A 138 3.10 -11.82 11.42
C THR A 138 1.68 -12.28 11.72
N TYR A 139 0.79 -12.33 10.73
CA TYR A 139 -0.57 -12.83 10.90
C TYR A 139 -1.15 -13.32 9.57
N THR A 140 -1.76 -14.50 9.54
CA THR A 140 -2.38 -15.07 8.34
C THR A 140 -3.35 -16.17 8.74
N ASP A 141 -4.32 -16.47 7.87
CA ASP A 141 -5.14 -17.68 7.93
C ASP A 141 -4.69 -18.76 6.92
N ASN A 142 -3.58 -18.50 6.19
CA ASN A 142 -3.03 -19.33 5.10
C ASN A 142 -4.01 -19.63 3.96
N GLN A 143 -5.09 -18.85 3.81
CA GLN A 143 -6.12 -19.11 2.80
C GLN A 143 -6.63 -17.83 2.13
N THR A 144 -6.88 -16.79 2.90
CA THR A 144 -7.54 -15.57 2.38
C THR A 144 -6.67 -14.34 2.50
N PHE A 145 -5.78 -14.27 3.49
CA PHE A 145 -4.89 -13.12 3.66
C PHE A 145 -3.56 -13.47 4.32
N LEU A 146 -2.56 -12.63 4.09
CA LEU A 146 -1.32 -12.55 4.86
C LEU A 146 -1.07 -11.10 5.25
N PHE A 147 -0.67 -10.88 6.51
CA PHE A 147 -0.23 -9.61 7.04
C PHE A 147 1.29 -9.59 7.11
N SER A 148 1.89 -8.60 6.44
CA SER A 148 3.32 -8.34 6.48
C SER A 148 3.58 -6.99 7.15
N ALA A 149 4.44 -6.98 8.16
CA ALA A 149 5.11 -5.76 8.61
C ALA A 149 6.45 -5.66 7.86
N ALA A 150 6.90 -4.49 7.46
CA ALA A 150 8.14 -4.32 6.72
C ALA A 150 8.99 -3.18 7.29
N CYS A 151 10.28 -3.46 7.51
CA CYS A 151 11.28 -2.43 7.78
C CYS A 151 11.94 -2.06 6.46
N GLY A 152 11.66 -0.85 5.96
CA GLY A 152 12.28 -0.30 4.77
C GLY A 152 13.74 0.06 5.00
N ASP A 153 14.52 0.15 3.92
CA ASP A 153 15.92 0.59 3.98
C ASP A 153 16.06 2.07 4.40
N ASP A 154 14.97 2.83 4.35
CA ASP A 154 14.83 4.18 4.90
C ASP A 154 14.67 4.21 6.44
N GLY A 155 14.64 3.03 7.07
CA GLY A 155 14.51 2.85 8.52
C GLY A 155 13.11 3.10 9.04
N GLN A 156 12.08 3.13 8.18
CA GLN A 156 10.68 3.26 8.59
C GLN A 156 9.98 1.90 8.60
N MET A 157 9.06 1.73 9.56
CA MET A 157 8.21 0.55 9.61
C MET A 157 6.90 0.81 8.85
N THR A 158 6.51 -0.12 7.99
CA THR A 158 5.23 -0.14 7.28
C THR A 158 4.52 -1.47 7.48
N TRP A 159 3.28 -1.56 7.01
CA TRP A 159 2.58 -2.84 6.95
C TRP A 159 1.61 -2.87 5.76
N SER A 160 1.33 -4.08 5.30
CA SER A 160 0.33 -4.33 4.27
C SER A 160 -0.27 -5.72 4.38
N VAL A 161 -1.41 -5.92 3.74
CA VAL A 161 -2.14 -7.19 3.74
C VAL A 161 -2.34 -7.66 2.31
N GLY A 162 -1.65 -8.73 1.93
CA GLY A 162 -1.92 -9.46 0.70
C GLY A 162 -3.15 -10.35 0.88
N THR A 163 -4.03 -10.38 -0.11
CA THR A 163 -5.33 -11.09 -0.06
C THR A 163 -5.63 -11.81 -1.36
N THR A 164 -6.42 -12.88 -1.30
CA THR A 164 -6.82 -13.65 -2.49
C THR A 164 -8.00 -13.04 -3.25
N THR A 165 -8.67 -12.06 -2.65
CA THR A 165 -9.84 -11.38 -3.18
C THR A 165 -9.75 -9.88 -2.90
N PRO A 166 -10.34 -9.00 -3.73
CA PRO A 166 -10.17 -7.55 -3.58
C PRO A 166 -10.74 -6.95 -2.29
N THR A 167 -11.62 -7.69 -1.60
CA THR A 167 -12.29 -7.23 -0.38
C THR A 167 -12.30 -8.34 0.66
N LEU A 168 -12.17 -7.99 1.93
CA LEU A 168 -12.28 -8.94 3.05
C LEU A 168 -13.60 -8.75 3.81
N PRO A 169 -14.11 -9.81 4.48
CA PRO A 169 -15.22 -9.66 5.43
C PRO A 169 -14.88 -8.66 6.54
N HIS A 170 -15.85 -7.85 6.98
CA HIS A 170 -15.65 -6.85 8.02
C HIS A 170 -14.98 -7.39 9.29
N GLY A 171 -15.43 -8.55 9.79
CA GLY A 171 -14.84 -9.18 10.97
C GLY A 171 -13.40 -9.67 10.77
N THR A 172 -12.94 -9.85 9.53
CA THR A 172 -11.54 -10.12 9.21
C THR A 172 -10.73 -8.82 9.23
N VAL A 173 -11.26 -7.74 8.63
CA VAL A 173 -10.63 -6.40 8.67
C VAL A 173 -10.44 -5.91 10.10
N GLU A 174 -11.44 -6.08 10.97
CA GLU A 174 -11.32 -5.70 12.39
C GLU A 174 -10.16 -6.43 13.08
N LYS A 175 -10.03 -7.74 12.88
CA LYS A 175 -8.94 -8.54 13.48
C LYS A 175 -7.57 -8.13 12.94
N ILE A 176 -7.49 -7.80 11.66
CA ILE A 176 -6.26 -7.30 11.03
C ILE A 176 -5.84 -5.96 11.65
N HIS A 177 -6.78 -5.04 11.84
CA HIS A 177 -6.52 -3.76 12.50
C HIS A 177 -6.13 -3.95 13.97
N GLU A 178 -6.80 -4.84 14.70
CA GLU A 178 -6.41 -5.20 16.07
C GLU A 178 -4.98 -5.76 16.11
N HIS A 179 -4.61 -6.61 15.14
CA HIS A 179 -3.25 -7.13 15.02
C HIS A 179 -2.23 -6.01 14.75
N ALA A 180 -2.50 -5.12 13.79
CA ALA A 180 -1.64 -3.97 13.51
C ALA A 180 -1.43 -3.09 14.76
N LEU A 181 -2.51 -2.78 15.47
CA LEU A 181 -2.44 -2.04 16.73
C LEU A 181 -1.62 -2.80 17.79
N SER A 182 -1.73 -4.12 17.87
CA SER A 182 -0.96 -4.94 18.82
C SER A 182 0.55 -4.94 18.56
N LEU A 183 0.96 -4.72 17.31
CA LEU A 183 2.37 -4.55 16.93
C LEU A 183 2.92 -3.16 17.26
N GLY A 184 2.05 -2.20 17.59
CA GLY A 184 2.41 -0.82 17.89
C GLY A 184 2.09 0.17 16.78
N PHE A 185 1.41 -0.26 15.72
CA PHE A 185 0.94 0.67 14.69
C PHE A 185 -0.25 1.50 15.18
N LYS A 186 -0.56 2.59 14.50
CA LYS A 186 -1.53 3.62 14.89
C LYS A 186 -2.63 3.78 13.84
N LYS A 187 -3.88 3.74 14.31
CA LYS A 187 -5.07 3.70 13.46
C LYS A 187 -5.18 4.87 12.48
N GLU A 188 -4.71 6.07 12.85
CA GLU A 188 -4.77 7.26 12.00
C GLU A 188 -3.91 7.19 10.73
N PHE A 189 -3.02 6.19 10.63
CA PHE A 189 -2.21 5.89 9.44
C PHE A 189 -2.74 4.72 8.62
N PHE A 190 -3.85 4.10 9.03
CA PHE A 190 -4.41 2.96 8.31
C PHE A 190 -5.11 3.45 7.03
N THR A 191 -4.90 2.72 5.94
CA THR A 191 -5.51 3.00 4.65
C THR A 191 -6.24 1.76 4.14
N GLU A 192 -7.37 2.00 3.49
CA GLU A 192 -8.18 0.98 2.84
C GLU A 192 -8.35 1.35 1.37
N LEU A 193 -7.89 0.48 0.47
CA LEU A 193 -8.09 0.64 -0.96
C LEU A 193 -9.39 -0.04 -1.39
N ARG A 194 -10.07 0.62 -2.33
CA ARG A 194 -11.28 0.08 -2.95
C ARG A 194 -10.95 -0.35 -4.37
N TYR A 195 -11.36 -1.57 -4.72
CA TYR A 195 -11.18 -2.12 -6.05
C TYR A 195 -12.42 -1.99 -6.95
N ASP A 196 -13.46 -1.29 -6.48
CA ASP A 196 -14.72 -1.13 -7.21
C ASP A 196 -14.57 -0.43 -8.58
N GLY A 197 -13.45 0.28 -8.79
CA GLY A 197 -13.10 0.96 -10.04
C GLY A 197 -11.93 0.35 -10.81
N CYS A 198 -11.48 -0.85 -10.42
CA CYS A 198 -10.39 -1.55 -11.08
C CYS A 198 -10.97 -2.51 -12.14
N ASP A 199 -10.70 -2.24 -13.42
CA ASP A 199 -11.14 -3.03 -14.57
C ASP A 199 -10.15 -4.16 -14.93
#